data_AF-A0AAT9KV05-F1
#
_entry.id   AF-A0AAT9KV05-F1
#
_cell.length_a   1.000
_cell.length_b   1.000
_cell.length_c   1.000
_cell.angle_alpha   90.00
_cell.angle_beta   90.00
_cell.angle_gamma   90.00
#
_symmetry.space_group_name_H-M   'P 1'
#
loop_
_entity.id
_entity.type
_entity.pdbx_description
1 polymer ?
#
loop_
_entity_poly.entity_id
_entity_poly.type
_entity_poly.pdbx_seq_one_letter_code
_entity_poly.pdbx_strand_id
1 'polypeptide(L)'
;MFEIRIICETPDRESVVNGLRSQFNIGHVRSSFSLTSGGERLYITADLPAPNPWPTPEQAYAEAPGVGYELEVTREILADTPLSPDLNREYWLRRAAALDRMALGLPPGHDATPEAARDAAINLMDLDSTAGLGPSGYANGPYHPDHPESTRNPRGYIRQEFAIWHKNNQ
;
A
#
# COMPACT_ATOMS: atom_id res chain seq x y z
N MET A 1 0.66 -20.61 -7.22
CA MET A 1 -0.40 -21.50 -7.70
C MET A 1 -0.76 -22.54 -6.65
N PHE A 2 -2.03 -22.56 -6.27
CA PHE A 2 -2.64 -23.54 -5.37
C PHE A 2 -4.06 -23.88 -5.85
N GLU A 3 -4.67 -24.91 -5.28
CA GLU A 3 -6.05 -25.31 -5.61
C GLU A 3 -6.97 -25.06 -4.41
N ILE A 4 -8.07 -24.34 -4.64
CA ILE A 4 -9.14 -24.11 -3.67
C ILE A 4 -10.25 -25.13 -3.95
N ARG A 5 -10.68 -25.85 -2.91
CA ARG A 5 -11.80 -26.80 -2.96
C ARG A 5 -12.89 -26.35 -2.01
N ILE A 6 -14.08 -26.10 -2.54
CA ILE A 6 -15.24 -25.64 -1.76
C ILE A 6 -16.42 -26.56 -2.03
N ILE A 7 -17.23 -26.79 -1.01
CA ILE A 7 -18.56 -27.37 -1.15
C ILE A 7 -19.54 -26.25 -0.83
N CYS A 8 -20.42 -25.92 -1.76
CA CYS A 8 -21.46 -24.91 -1.57
C CYS A 8 -22.78 -25.38 -2.19
N GLU A 9 -23.88 -24.78 -1.78
CA GLU A 9 -25.16 -25.01 -2.45
C GLU A 9 -25.13 -24.43 -3.87
N THR A 10 -25.87 -25.04 -4.80
CA THR A 10 -25.96 -24.55 -6.20
C THR A 10 -26.30 -23.07 -6.32
N PRO A 11 -27.27 -22.50 -5.56
CA PRO A 11 -27.55 -21.05 -5.62
C PRO A 11 -26.38 -20.17 -5.14
N ASP A 12 -25.50 -20.67 -4.27
CA ASP A 12 -24.39 -19.89 -3.71
C ASP A 12 -23.16 -19.86 -4.62
N ARG A 13 -23.14 -20.69 -5.68
CA ARG A 13 -22.00 -20.86 -6.59
C ARG A 13 -21.46 -19.53 -7.09
N GLU A 14 -22.32 -18.66 -7.62
CA GLU A 14 -21.87 -17.39 -8.18
C GLU A 14 -21.30 -16.45 -7.12
N SER A 15 -21.93 -16.37 -5.95
CA SER A 15 -21.47 -15.57 -4.82
C SER A 15 -20.09 -16.04 -4.33
N VAL A 16 -19.89 -17.35 -4.20
CA VAL A 16 -18.60 -17.95 -3.82
C VAL A 16 -17.52 -17.66 -4.85
N VAL A 17 -17.83 -17.87 -6.14
CA VAL A 17 -16.86 -17.62 -7.23
C VAL A 17 -16.49 -16.14 -7.32
N ASN A 18 -17.46 -15.22 -7.16
CA ASN A 18 -17.20 -13.78 -7.17
C ASN A 18 -16.37 -13.33 -5.97
N GLY A 19 -16.64 -13.84 -4.78
CA GLY A 19 -15.81 -13.57 -3.60
C GLY A 19 -14.37 -14.07 -3.76
N LEU A 20 -14.17 -15.25 -4.36
CA LEU A 20 -12.82 -15.74 -4.64
C LEU A 20 -12.10 -14.92 -5.71
N ARG A 21 -12.82 -14.51 -6.77
CA ARG A 21 -12.27 -13.67 -7.84
C ARG A 21 -11.83 -12.29 -7.34
N SER A 22 -12.41 -11.79 -6.24
CA SER A 22 -11.99 -10.52 -5.64
C SER A 22 -10.66 -10.62 -4.88
N GLN A 23 -10.25 -11.83 -4.46
CA GLN A 23 -9.07 -12.07 -3.64
C GLN A 23 -7.92 -12.72 -4.40
N PHE A 24 -8.26 -13.50 -5.43
CA PHE A 24 -7.31 -14.34 -6.16
C PHE A 24 -7.48 -14.19 -7.67
N ASN A 25 -6.37 -14.38 -8.39
CA ASN A 25 -6.43 -14.69 -9.80
C ASN A 25 -6.92 -16.13 -9.95
N ILE A 26 -8.23 -16.31 -10.10
CA ILE A 26 -8.82 -17.63 -10.27
C ILE A 26 -8.82 -18.07 -11.73
N GLY A 27 -8.43 -19.31 -11.97
CA GLY A 27 -8.53 -19.98 -13.26
C GLY A 27 -9.94 -20.56 -13.50
N HIS A 28 -10.02 -21.51 -14.42
CA HIS A 28 -11.27 -22.17 -14.77
C HIS A 28 -11.88 -22.91 -13.56
N VAL A 29 -13.11 -22.54 -13.20
CA VAL A 29 -13.89 -23.20 -12.14
C VAL A 29 -14.44 -24.52 -12.66
N ARG A 30 -13.98 -25.66 -12.13
CA ARG A 30 -14.57 -26.97 -12.39
C ARG A 30 -15.54 -27.30 -11.28
N SER A 31 -16.61 -28.02 -11.60
CA SER A 31 -17.56 -28.46 -10.60
C SER A 31 -17.97 -29.91 -10.76
N SER A 32 -18.37 -30.51 -9.65
CA SER A 32 -18.90 -31.87 -9.58
C SER A 32 -19.98 -31.93 -8.52
N PHE A 33 -20.98 -32.79 -8.71
CA PHE A 33 -22.00 -33.04 -7.70
C PHE A 33 -21.39 -33.67 -6.44
N SER A 34 -21.71 -33.15 -5.25
CA SER A 34 -21.26 -33.73 -3.97
C SER A 34 -22.31 -34.66 -3.40
N LEU A 35 -22.08 -35.97 -3.54
CA LEU A 35 -22.98 -37.01 -3.02
C LEU A 35 -23.13 -36.99 -1.49
N THR A 36 -22.16 -36.47 -0.75
CA THR A 36 -22.16 -36.46 0.73
C THR A 36 -22.83 -35.26 1.37
N SER A 37 -23.02 -34.17 0.62
CA SER A 37 -23.54 -32.90 1.18
C SER A 37 -24.77 -32.37 0.44
N GLY A 38 -25.16 -32.98 -0.69
CA GLY A 38 -26.27 -32.50 -1.52
C GLY A 38 -25.94 -31.27 -2.37
N GLY A 39 -24.80 -30.61 -2.12
CA GLY A 39 -24.35 -29.42 -2.83
C GLY A 39 -23.40 -29.68 -4.00
N GLU A 40 -22.83 -28.59 -4.53
CA GLU A 40 -21.84 -28.59 -5.57
C GLU A 40 -20.43 -28.47 -4.98
N ARG A 41 -19.51 -29.33 -5.43
CA ARG A 41 -18.09 -29.20 -5.11
C ARG A 41 -17.38 -28.47 -6.24
N LEU A 42 -16.74 -27.35 -5.91
CA LEU A 42 -15.94 -26.54 -6.81
C LEU A 42 -14.46 -26.87 -6.65
N TYR A 43 -13.75 -26.95 -7.78
CA TYR A 43 -12.30 -27.07 -7.88
C TYR A 43 -11.79 -25.88 -8.66
N ILE A 44 -10.98 -25.04 -8.01
CA ILE A 44 -10.56 -23.75 -8.55
C ILE A 44 -9.04 -23.66 -8.43
N THR A 45 -8.36 -23.58 -9.55
CA THR A 45 -6.95 -23.16 -9.56
C THR A 45 -6.88 -21.69 -9.21
N ALA A 46 -6.04 -21.33 -8.26
CA ALA A 46 -5.87 -19.96 -7.81
C ALA A 46 -4.39 -19.59 -7.76
N ASP A 47 -4.12 -18.35 -8.18
CA ASP A 47 -2.87 -17.66 -7.92
C ASP A 47 -3.14 -16.43 -7.07
N LEU A 48 -2.15 -16.04 -6.27
CA LEU A 48 -2.17 -14.71 -5.69
C LEU A 48 -2.08 -13.69 -6.85
N PRO A 49 -2.80 -12.56 -6.77
CA PRO A 49 -2.59 -11.45 -7.69
C PRO A 49 -1.09 -11.15 -7.82
N ALA A 50 -0.59 -10.96 -9.05
CA ALA A 50 0.80 -10.58 -9.26
C ALA A 50 1.04 -9.24 -8.54
N PRO A 51 1.97 -9.14 -7.57
CA PRO A 51 2.02 -7.95 -6.72
C PRO A 51 2.74 -6.81 -7.46
N ASN A 52 2.01 -5.79 -7.90
CA ASN A 52 2.41 -4.46 -7.46
C ASN A 52 1.38 -4.07 -6.40
N PRO A 53 1.59 -4.49 -5.15
CA PRO A 53 0.58 -4.34 -4.12
C PRO A 53 0.55 -2.93 -3.53
N TRP A 54 1.39 -2.06 -4.09
CA TRP A 54 1.54 -0.67 -3.72
C TRP A 54 0.60 0.18 -4.57
N PRO A 55 0.00 1.24 -4.00
CA PRO A 55 -0.68 2.22 -4.81
C PRO A 55 0.29 2.77 -5.87
N THR A 56 -0.20 2.90 -7.10
CA THR A 56 0.53 3.58 -8.17
C THR A 56 0.80 5.04 -7.77
N PRO A 57 1.84 5.70 -8.32
CA PRO A 57 2.06 7.11 -8.07
C PRO A 57 0.82 7.97 -8.35
N GLU A 58 0.10 7.65 -9.42
CA GLU A 58 -1.12 8.33 -9.81
C GLU A 58 -2.21 8.18 -8.75
N GLN A 59 -2.35 7.00 -8.15
CA GLN A 59 -3.31 6.77 -7.06
C GLN A 59 -2.87 7.43 -5.76
N ALA A 60 -1.58 7.36 -5.41
CA ALA A 60 -1.07 7.85 -4.14
C ALA A 60 -1.02 9.39 -4.07
N TYR A 61 -0.78 10.04 -5.21
CA TYR A 61 -0.56 11.49 -5.28
C TYR A 61 -1.64 12.25 -6.04
N ALA A 62 -2.76 11.60 -6.39
CA ALA A 62 -3.88 12.21 -7.14
C ALA A 62 -4.33 13.56 -6.55
N GLU A 63 -4.44 13.61 -5.22
CA GLU A 63 -4.94 14.76 -4.48
C GLU A 63 -3.84 15.49 -3.71
N ALA A 64 -2.59 15.09 -3.90
CA ALA A 64 -1.47 15.67 -3.16
C ALA A 64 -1.24 17.14 -3.56
N PRO A 65 -1.01 18.05 -2.61
CA PRO A 65 -0.61 19.42 -2.87
C PRO A 65 0.61 19.52 -3.81
N GLY A 66 0.82 20.67 -4.43
CA GLY A 66 1.99 20.90 -5.28
C GLY A 66 3.31 20.72 -4.52
N VAL A 67 4.34 20.14 -5.15
CA VAL A 67 5.62 19.84 -4.49
C VAL A 67 6.29 21.10 -3.89
N GLY A 68 6.18 22.26 -4.54
CA GLY A 68 6.68 23.51 -3.98
C GLY A 68 5.99 23.91 -2.66
N TYR A 69 4.69 23.66 -2.54
CA TYR A 69 3.95 23.90 -1.29
C TYR A 69 4.37 22.91 -0.19
N GLU A 70 4.50 21.62 -0.53
CA GLU A 70 4.99 20.60 0.42
C GLU A 70 6.39 20.91 0.94
N LEU A 71 7.29 21.42 0.08
CA LEU A 71 8.63 21.83 0.50
C LEU A 71 8.60 23.04 1.46
N GLU A 72 7.66 23.96 1.29
CA GLU A 72 7.51 25.09 2.21
C GLU A 72 6.88 24.65 3.54
N VAL A 73 5.84 23.83 3.52
CA VAL A 73 5.24 23.24 4.74
C VAL A 73 6.28 22.45 5.53
N THR A 74 7.11 21.64 4.87
CA THR A 74 8.16 20.89 5.57
C THR A 74 9.24 21.80 6.16
N ARG A 75 9.52 22.96 5.54
CA ARG A 75 10.38 23.99 6.12
C ARG A 75 9.74 24.64 7.34
N GLU A 76 8.44 24.97 7.28
CA GLU A 76 7.70 25.55 8.40
C GLU A 76 7.66 24.59 9.60
N ILE A 77 7.40 23.30 9.38
CA ILE A 77 7.42 22.29 10.45
C ILE A 77 8.80 22.26 11.12
N LEU A 78 9.90 22.24 10.34
CA LEU A 78 11.26 22.27 10.90
C LEU A 78 11.59 23.54 11.69
N ALA A 79 10.92 24.65 11.40
CA ALA A 79 11.13 25.90 12.12
C ALA A 79 10.55 25.85 13.55
N ASP A 80 9.64 24.91 13.82
CA ASP A 80 9.05 24.70 15.14
C ASP A 80 9.97 23.85 16.05
N THR A 81 10.22 24.29 17.28
CA THR A 81 11.14 23.64 18.24
C THR A 81 10.41 23.29 19.54
N PRO A 82 10.58 22.09 20.14
CA PRO A 82 10.94 20.79 19.58
C PRO A 82 9.71 20.08 19.00
N LEU A 83 9.90 19.39 17.87
CA LEU A 83 8.82 18.63 17.23
C LEU A 83 8.23 17.59 18.20
N SER A 84 6.90 17.58 18.31
CA SER A 84 6.22 16.41 18.87
C SER A 84 6.52 15.19 17.98
N PRO A 85 6.47 13.96 18.52
CA PRO A 85 6.68 12.75 17.72
C PRO A 85 5.81 12.67 16.46
N ASP A 86 4.56 13.14 16.54
CA ASP A 86 3.62 13.16 15.42
C ASP A 86 4.03 14.17 14.34
N LEU A 87 4.40 15.40 14.74
CA LEU A 87 4.88 16.43 13.81
C LEU A 87 6.21 16.02 13.16
N ASN A 88 7.07 15.32 13.90
CA ASN A 88 8.31 14.76 13.37
C ASN A 88 8.01 13.72 12.28
N ARG A 89 7.07 12.80 12.52
CA ARG A 89 6.70 11.79 11.52
C ARG A 89 6.03 12.40 10.29
N GLU A 90 5.11 13.34 10.47
CA GLU A 90 4.45 14.04 9.35
C GLU A 90 5.47 14.74 8.45
N TYR A 91 6.44 15.44 9.05
CA TYR A 91 7.54 16.06 8.32
C TYR A 91 8.29 15.04 7.44
N TRP A 92 8.71 13.91 8.01
CA TRP A 92 9.47 12.89 7.28
C TRP A 92 8.64 12.23 6.17
N LEU A 93 7.34 11.99 6.41
CA LEU A 93 6.44 11.43 5.43
C LEU A 93 6.22 12.37 4.23
N ARG A 94 5.88 13.63 4.49
CA ARG A 94 5.70 14.64 3.43
C ARG A 94 6.97 14.85 2.62
N ARG A 95 8.13 14.91 3.29
CA ARG A 95 9.44 15.03 2.65
C ARG A 95 9.74 13.82 1.74
N ALA A 96 9.52 12.61 2.23
CA ALA A 96 9.76 11.40 1.44
C ALA A 96 8.82 11.31 0.22
N ALA A 97 7.55 11.68 0.38
CA ALA A 97 6.58 11.72 -0.71
C ALA A 97 6.93 12.77 -1.78
N ALA A 98 7.40 13.95 -1.37
CA ALA A 98 7.88 14.97 -2.30
C ALA A 98 9.08 14.45 -3.14
N LEU A 99 10.06 13.82 -2.49
CA LEU A 99 11.21 13.23 -3.18
C LEU A 99 10.82 12.09 -4.12
N ASP A 100 9.86 11.23 -3.74
CA ASP A 100 9.34 10.19 -4.64
C ASP A 100 8.72 10.79 -5.90
N ARG A 101 7.92 11.85 -5.76
CA ARG A 101 7.29 12.55 -6.89
C ARG A 101 8.32 13.21 -7.80
N MET A 102 9.34 13.86 -7.21
CA MET A 102 10.44 14.47 -7.95
C MET A 102 11.23 13.42 -8.75
N ALA A 103 11.54 12.27 -8.15
CA ALA A 103 12.24 11.17 -8.82
C ALA A 103 11.40 10.45 -9.90
N LEU A 104 10.09 10.65 -9.91
CA LEU A 104 9.21 10.19 -10.99
C LEU A 104 9.05 11.23 -12.11
N GLY A 105 9.62 12.43 -11.96
CA GLY A 105 9.44 13.53 -12.91
C GLY A 105 8.01 14.06 -12.98
N LEU A 106 7.18 13.81 -11.95
CA LEU A 106 5.80 14.29 -11.90
C LEU A 106 5.69 15.82 -11.79
N PRO A 107 6.48 16.51 -10.93
CA PRO A 107 6.47 17.96 -10.87
C PRO A 107 7.46 18.58 -11.88
N PRO A 108 7.04 19.53 -12.73
CA PRO A 108 7.97 20.26 -13.57
C PRO A 108 8.92 21.12 -12.73
N GLY A 109 10.20 21.18 -13.15
CA GLY A 109 11.23 22.04 -12.54
C GLY A 109 11.74 21.58 -11.17
N HIS A 110 11.33 20.40 -10.69
CA HIS A 110 11.81 19.79 -9.46
C HIS A 110 12.29 18.38 -9.78
N ASP A 111 13.53 18.07 -9.43
CA ASP A 111 14.15 16.78 -9.72
C ASP A 111 14.86 16.22 -8.49
N ALA A 112 14.78 14.91 -8.34
CA ALA A 112 15.46 14.16 -7.30
C ALA A 112 15.92 12.84 -7.90
N THR A 113 17.08 12.34 -7.49
CA THR A 113 17.52 11.05 -7.99
C THR A 113 16.65 9.91 -7.43
N PRO A 114 16.46 8.80 -8.16
CA PRO A 114 15.79 7.61 -7.63
C PRO A 114 16.41 7.10 -6.32
N GLU A 115 17.72 7.27 -6.15
CA GLU A 115 18.47 6.93 -4.94
C GLU A 115 18.08 7.84 -3.77
N ALA A 116 17.99 9.16 -3.98
CA ALA A 116 17.57 10.09 -2.92
C ALA A 116 16.14 9.81 -2.44
N ALA A 117 15.23 9.47 -3.36
CA ALA A 117 13.87 9.06 -3.00
C ALA A 117 13.86 7.72 -2.25
N ARG A 118 14.72 6.77 -2.62
CA ARG A 118 14.86 5.48 -1.93
C ARG A 118 15.42 5.66 -0.52
N ASP A 119 16.44 6.48 -0.34
CA ASP A 119 17.07 6.73 0.97
C ASP A 119 16.10 7.44 1.91
N ALA A 120 15.35 8.42 1.41
CA ALA A 120 14.29 9.07 2.18
C ALA A 120 13.20 8.07 2.62
N ALA A 121 12.87 7.11 1.76
CA ALA A 121 11.93 6.05 2.11
C ALA A 121 12.43 5.13 3.22
N ILE A 122 13.70 4.71 3.13
CA ILE A 122 14.34 3.88 4.16
C ILE A 122 14.38 4.62 5.50
N ASN A 123 14.74 5.90 5.50
CA ASN A 123 14.78 6.71 6.73
C ASN A 123 13.41 6.79 7.42
N LEU A 124 12.32 6.93 6.66
CA LEU A 124 10.96 6.91 7.25
C LEU A 124 10.63 5.52 7.81
N MET A 125 10.97 4.44 7.09
CA MET A 125 10.75 3.07 7.56
C MET A 125 11.50 2.80 8.88
N ASP A 126 12.76 3.24 9.00
CA ASP A 126 13.56 3.09 10.21
C ASP A 126 12.98 3.91 11.38
N LEU A 127 12.51 5.13 11.10
CA LEU A 127 11.81 5.96 12.08
C LEU A 127 10.53 5.29 12.58
N ASP A 128 9.71 4.77 11.67
CA ASP A 128 8.47 4.07 11.99
C ASP A 128 8.73 2.78 12.78
N SER A 129 9.76 2.02 12.40
CA SER A 129 10.19 0.82 13.11
C SER A 129 10.69 1.14 14.52
N THR A 130 11.45 2.23 14.70
CA THR A 130 12.02 2.63 16.00
C THR A 130 10.94 3.13 16.96
N ALA A 131 9.90 3.78 16.44
CA ALA A 131 8.79 4.26 17.23
C ALA A 131 7.88 3.13 17.77
N GLY A 132 8.15 1.87 17.40
CA GLY A 132 7.30 0.73 17.78
C GLY A 132 5.88 0.88 17.24
N LEU A 133 5.70 1.72 16.21
CA LEU A 133 4.43 1.89 15.54
C LEU A 133 4.13 0.54 14.89
N GLY A 134 3.08 -0.11 15.42
CA GLY A 134 2.40 -1.22 14.76
C GLY A 134 1.86 -0.79 13.39
N PRO A 135 0.94 -1.55 12.76
CA PRO A 135 0.66 -1.48 11.32
C PRO A 135 0.45 -0.04 10.87
N SER A 136 1.45 0.55 10.22
CA SER A 136 1.52 1.97 9.88
C SER A 136 1.44 2.92 11.10
N GLY A 137 2.09 4.07 11.03
CA GLY A 137 1.72 5.20 11.91
C GLY A 137 0.25 5.63 11.75
N TYR A 138 -0.49 5.01 10.82
CA TYR A 138 -1.93 5.12 10.60
C TYR A 138 -2.65 3.76 10.42
N ALA A 139 -2.47 2.79 11.32
CA ALA A 139 -3.29 1.56 11.59
C ALA A 139 -3.93 0.71 10.44
N ASN A 140 -3.83 1.05 9.15
CA ASN A 140 -4.74 0.56 8.11
C ASN A 140 -4.02 0.12 6.81
N GLY A 141 -2.69 0.26 6.73
CA GLY A 141 -1.92 -0.17 5.57
C GLY A 141 -1.60 -1.67 5.59
N PRO A 142 -1.63 -2.37 4.45
CA PRO A 142 -1.32 -3.80 4.39
C PRO A 142 0.16 -4.14 4.64
N TYR A 143 1.08 -3.18 4.49
CA TYR A 143 2.52 -3.42 4.63
C TYR A 143 3.17 -2.56 5.71
N HIS A 144 3.75 -3.22 6.70
CA HIS A 144 4.55 -2.61 7.77
C HIS A 144 5.95 -2.19 7.32
N PRO A 145 6.67 -1.32 8.06
CA PRO A 145 8.06 -0.97 7.76
C PRO A 145 9.00 -2.19 7.76
N ASP A 146 8.77 -3.19 8.61
CA ASP A 146 9.57 -4.43 8.67
C ASP A 146 9.09 -5.53 7.70
N HIS A 147 8.02 -5.28 6.94
CA HIS A 147 7.49 -6.25 5.99
C HIS A 147 8.49 -6.47 4.83
N PRO A 148 8.75 -7.72 4.40
CA PRO A 148 9.72 -8.01 3.33
C PRO A 148 9.47 -7.25 2.02
N GLU A 149 8.20 -7.01 1.68
CA GLU A 149 7.84 -6.20 0.52
C GLU A 149 8.24 -4.73 0.68
N SER A 150 8.10 -4.14 1.88
CA SER A 150 8.54 -2.76 2.15
C SER A 150 10.05 -2.63 1.99
N THR A 151 10.82 -3.62 2.47
CA THR A 151 12.28 -3.67 2.26
C THR A 151 12.64 -3.79 0.77
N ARG A 152 11.87 -4.56 -0.01
CA ARG A 152 12.08 -4.72 -1.46
C ARG A 152 11.70 -3.45 -2.23
N ASN A 153 10.65 -2.76 -1.80
CA ASN A 153 10.15 -1.54 -2.43
C ASN A 153 9.85 -0.43 -1.40
N PRO A 154 10.90 0.26 -0.89
CA PRO A 154 10.72 1.34 0.08
C PRO A 154 9.83 2.48 -0.44
N ARG A 155 9.91 2.77 -1.75
CA ARG A 155 9.10 3.82 -2.37
C ARG A 155 7.61 3.44 -2.43
N GLY A 156 7.30 2.15 -2.53
CA GLY A 156 5.93 1.64 -2.40
C GLY A 156 5.36 1.89 -1.01
N TYR A 157 6.17 1.68 0.04
CA TYR A 157 5.79 1.99 1.42
C TYR A 157 5.42 3.48 1.59
N ILE A 158 6.22 4.40 1.05
CA ILE A 158 5.91 5.84 1.08
C ILE A 158 4.56 6.16 0.45
N ARG A 159 4.26 5.58 -0.72
CA ARG A 159 2.99 5.82 -1.41
C ARG A 159 1.80 5.32 -0.61
N GLN A 160 1.92 4.16 0.04
CA GLN A 160 0.90 3.64 0.95
C GLN A 160 0.68 4.61 2.13
N GLU A 161 1.74 4.92 2.86
CA GLU A 161 1.65 5.75 4.07
C GLU A 161 1.14 7.15 3.76
N PHE A 162 1.58 7.76 2.65
CA PHE A 162 1.11 9.07 2.23
C PHE A 162 -0.36 9.04 1.85
N ALA A 163 -0.81 8.05 1.08
CA ALA A 163 -2.22 7.95 0.69
C ALA A 163 -3.15 7.78 1.90
N ILE A 164 -2.74 6.98 2.89
CA ILE A 164 -3.50 6.78 4.13
C ILE A 164 -3.52 8.06 4.97
N TRP A 165 -2.35 8.67 5.19
CA TRP A 165 -2.22 9.90 5.95
C TRP A 165 -3.06 11.03 5.32
N HIS A 166 -2.92 11.24 4.02
CA HIS A 166 -3.60 12.32 3.31
C HIS A 166 -5.12 12.19 3.44
N LYS A 167 -5.66 10.97 3.26
CA LYS A 167 -7.09 10.70 3.42
C LYS A 167 -7.62 11.00 4.83
N ASN A 168 -6.79 10.81 5.87
CA ASN A 168 -7.19 11.01 7.26
C ASN A 168 -7.01 12.46 7.76
N ASN A 169 -6.33 13.32 7.00
CA ASN A 169 -5.97 14.69 7.40
C ASN A 169 -6.48 15.75 6.41
N GLN A 170 -7.47 15.40 5.58
CA GLN A 170 -8.32 16.33 4.83
C GLN A 170 -9.46 16.84 5.69
#